data_AF-A0A672FBW3-F1
#
_entry.id   AF-A0A672FBW3-F1
#
_cell.length_a   1.000
_cell.length_b   1.000
_cell.length_c   1.000
_cell.angle_alpha   90.00
_cell.angle_beta   90.00
_cell.angle_gamma   90.00
#
_symmetry.space_group_name_H-M   'P 1'
#
loop_
_entity.id
_entity.type
_entity.pdbx_description
1 polymer ?
#
loop_
_entity_poly.entity_id
_entity_poly.type
_entity_poly.pdbx_seq_one_letter_code
_entity_poly.pdbx_strand_id
1 'polypeptide(L)'
;QSSSSGVSDHDTQRSVFAALIGVIMATAAGSGNSRSPNLSCQPPTRGDLRLVEKTLRRLDKLHELCTNPRLGLRNSPPYLPDLVSETSTLLTQVWEPYHGFKTAEVQVPRGDEARYLRIHVRNLLDKTDRAVLLFKDGGEKIFEERSTYRRNLTKLSLMFSHMLWELRAMFPEGSFQGDTYRVTKTEAEEFWRQAFGNQCIVQWSTFKELLRGVHAFEEGMESMALKSTIDLTCNDHISVFEFDIFTRLFQPWRSLLRNWNQLAVTHPGYMAFLTYDQVIARLEHYLHRPGSYIFRLSCTRMGHWAIGHVTNEADIVQTIPQNKPLYQALIQGFKEGCYLYPDGRDVNPDLSSLCEPAQKGKVKVTEEQYELYCEIGSTFQLCKICAERDKDTKIQPCGHLLCRPCLTGWQKTAGHTCPYCRCDIRGTESVLVEPYLPDGSRWDFKGNEDGEDEDHEDHEDIELLVKEMAALRKVCEPGTGGNLYL
;
A
#
# COMPACT_ATOMS: atom_id res chain seq x y z
N GLN A 1 16.24 -42.88 -16.27
CA GLN A 1 14.76 -42.96 -16.18
C GLN A 1 14.45 -42.92 -14.68
N SER A 2 13.79 -41.94 -14.09
CA SER A 2 12.78 -40.99 -14.57
C SER A 2 13.03 -39.60 -13.94
N SER A 3 12.75 -38.59 -14.76
CA SER A 3 13.06 -37.18 -14.63
C SER A 3 12.06 -36.41 -13.77
N SER A 4 12.61 -35.61 -12.86
CA SER A 4 11.96 -34.53 -12.12
C SER A 4 11.73 -33.32 -13.02
N SER A 5 10.48 -32.91 -13.21
CA SER A 5 10.13 -31.65 -13.89
C SER A 5 9.90 -30.56 -12.85
N GLY A 6 10.89 -29.67 -12.73
CA GLY A 6 10.75 -28.40 -12.02
C GLY A 6 9.76 -27.50 -12.73
N VAL A 7 8.77 -27.00 -11.99
CA VAL A 7 7.85 -25.96 -12.45
C VAL A 7 8.59 -24.63 -12.33
N SER A 8 8.77 -23.96 -13.46
CA SER A 8 9.49 -22.69 -13.60
C SER A 8 8.77 -21.53 -12.94
N ASP A 9 9.55 -20.68 -12.24
CA ASP A 9 9.22 -19.46 -11.46
C ASP A 9 8.32 -18.39 -12.13
N HIS A 10 7.91 -18.56 -13.39
CA HIS A 10 7.11 -17.57 -14.11
C HIS A 10 5.59 -17.67 -13.87
N ASP A 11 5.08 -18.84 -13.46
CA ASP A 11 3.62 -19.05 -13.27
C ASP A 11 3.09 -18.51 -11.93
N THR A 12 3.94 -18.39 -10.90
CA THR A 12 3.53 -17.89 -9.59
C THR A 12 3.41 -16.37 -9.54
N GLN A 13 4.22 -15.63 -10.33
CA GLN A 13 4.09 -14.17 -10.47
C GLN A 13 2.80 -13.77 -11.21
N ARG A 14 2.34 -14.57 -12.18
CA ARG A 14 1.06 -14.38 -12.87
C ARG A 14 -0.15 -14.56 -11.94
N SER A 15 -0.05 -15.42 -10.93
CA SER A 15 -1.15 -15.70 -9.99
C SER A 15 -1.40 -14.54 -9.01
N VAL A 16 -0.36 -13.83 -8.57
CA VAL A 16 -0.50 -12.65 -7.69
C VAL A 16 -1.10 -11.46 -8.44
N PHE A 17 -0.67 -11.23 -9.68
CA PHE A 17 -1.27 -10.23 -10.57
C PHE A 17 -2.72 -10.60 -10.96
N ALA A 18 -3.03 -11.87 -11.22
CA ALA A 18 -4.39 -12.33 -11.51
C ALA A 18 -5.32 -12.27 -10.28
N ALA A 19 -4.80 -12.39 -9.05
CA ALA A 19 -5.60 -12.23 -7.84
C ALA A 19 -5.92 -10.75 -7.55
N LEU A 20 -5.02 -9.82 -7.89
CA LEU A 20 -5.22 -8.38 -7.78
C LEU A 20 -6.13 -7.85 -8.91
N ILE A 21 -5.95 -8.34 -10.15
CA ILE A 21 -6.68 -7.91 -11.36
C ILE A 21 -8.03 -8.63 -11.51
N GLY A 22 -8.12 -9.91 -11.12
CA GLY A 22 -9.33 -10.73 -11.25
C GLY A 22 -10.51 -10.24 -10.37
N VAL A 23 -10.25 -9.35 -9.41
CA VAL A 23 -11.29 -8.66 -8.64
C VAL A 23 -11.82 -7.42 -9.36
N ILE A 24 -11.01 -6.79 -10.22
CA ILE A 24 -11.36 -5.54 -10.94
C ILE A 24 -12.28 -5.81 -12.13
N MET A 25 -12.14 -6.96 -12.81
CA MET A 25 -12.95 -7.32 -13.99
C MET A 25 -14.39 -7.76 -13.67
N ALA A 26 -14.76 -7.94 -12.39
CA ALA A 26 -16.14 -8.19 -11.98
C ALA A 26 -16.89 -6.91 -11.52
N THR A 27 -16.30 -5.72 -11.72
CA THR A 27 -16.80 -4.45 -11.15
C THR A 27 -16.92 -3.27 -12.10
N ALA A 28 -16.52 -3.36 -13.36
CA ALA A 28 -16.53 -2.21 -14.26
C ALA A 28 -17.61 -2.32 -15.34
N ALA A 29 -18.82 -1.84 -15.03
CA ALA A 29 -19.79 -1.39 -16.03
C ALA A 29 -20.66 -0.30 -15.40
N GLY A 30 -20.44 0.96 -15.75
CA GLY A 30 -21.18 2.08 -15.18
C GLY A 30 -20.86 3.44 -15.81
N SER A 31 -21.66 3.78 -16.82
CA SER A 31 -21.90 5.05 -17.51
C SER A 31 -21.32 6.35 -16.93
N GLY A 32 -20.76 7.15 -17.83
CA GLY A 32 -20.20 8.47 -17.55
C GLY A 32 -21.17 9.66 -17.53
N ASN A 33 -20.51 10.81 -17.33
CA ASN A 33 -20.88 12.20 -17.60
C ASN A 33 -21.49 13.08 -16.49
N SER A 34 -20.70 14.03 -15.99
CA SER A 34 -20.80 15.48 -16.28
C SER A 34 -20.17 16.33 -15.16
N ARG A 35 -19.28 17.25 -15.56
CA ARG A 35 -18.56 18.18 -14.67
C ARG A 35 -19.51 19.28 -14.15
N SER A 36 -19.47 19.56 -12.84
CA SER A 36 -19.97 20.80 -12.23
C SER A 36 -19.23 21.06 -10.91
N PRO A 37 -18.50 22.18 -10.71
CA PRO A 37 -17.60 22.34 -9.57
C PRO A 37 -18.23 22.77 -8.22
N ASN A 38 -19.57 22.80 -8.08
CA ASN A 38 -20.24 23.43 -6.92
C ASN A 38 -21.09 22.50 -6.02
N LEU A 39 -20.82 21.19 -6.01
CA LEU A 39 -21.64 20.20 -5.26
C LEU A 39 -21.25 20.01 -3.77
N SER A 40 -20.12 20.56 -3.30
CA SER A 40 -19.60 20.26 -1.95
C SER A 40 -20.47 20.81 -0.81
N CYS A 41 -21.13 21.96 -1.00
CA CYS A 41 -21.87 22.64 0.07
C CYS A 41 -23.40 22.42 0.05
N GLN A 42 -23.94 21.60 -0.85
CA GLN A 42 -25.39 21.37 -0.88
C GLN A 42 -25.83 20.40 0.22
N PRO A 43 -26.87 20.74 1.01
CA PRO A 43 -27.38 19.85 2.04
C PRO A 43 -27.89 18.53 1.46
N PRO A 44 -27.86 17.43 2.23
CA PRO A 44 -28.45 16.17 1.82
C PRO A 44 -29.89 16.36 1.35
N THR A 45 -30.20 15.79 0.19
CA THR A 45 -31.49 15.94 -0.49
C THR A 45 -32.48 14.89 -0.02
N ARG A 46 -33.77 15.08 -0.35
CA ARG A 46 -34.79 14.01 -0.16
C ARG A 46 -34.47 12.74 -0.95
N GLY A 47 -33.73 12.86 -2.06
CA GLY A 47 -33.24 11.71 -2.82
C GLY A 47 -32.21 10.90 -2.03
N ASP A 48 -31.32 11.59 -1.32
CA ASP A 48 -30.30 10.97 -0.48
C ASP A 48 -30.93 10.25 0.72
N LEU A 49 -31.92 10.86 1.40
CA LEU A 49 -32.65 10.20 2.49
C LEU A 49 -33.38 8.92 2.02
N ARG A 50 -34.01 8.95 0.84
CA ARG A 50 -34.64 7.74 0.25
C ARG A 50 -33.61 6.65 -0.05
N LEU A 51 -32.39 7.04 -0.43
CA LEU A 51 -31.30 6.12 -0.68
C LEU A 51 -30.82 5.47 0.62
N VAL A 52 -30.72 6.24 1.71
CA VAL A 52 -30.42 5.73 3.07
C VAL A 52 -31.47 4.71 3.50
N GLU A 53 -32.76 5.06 3.42
CA GLU A 53 -33.85 4.13 3.76
C GLU A 53 -33.80 2.84 2.92
N LYS A 54 -33.48 2.95 1.62
CA LYS A 54 -33.28 1.79 0.75
C LYS A 54 -32.10 0.94 1.22
N THR A 55 -31.00 1.58 1.61
CA THR A 55 -29.78 0.92 2.10
C THR A 55 -30.06 0.19 3.40
N LEU A 56 -30.72 0.82 4.38
CA LEU A 56 -31.12 0.19 5.64
C LEU A 56 -31.98 -1.06 5.41
N ARG A 57 -33.02 -0.98 4.56
CA ARG A 57 -33.85 -2.15 4.20
C ARG A 57 -33.04 -3.29 3.55
N ARG A 58 -32.01 -2.96 2.76
CA ARG A 58 -31.12 -3.96 2.15
C ARG A 58 -30.15 -4.56 3.15
N LEU A 59 -29.65 -3.77 4.10
CA LEU A 59 -28.81 -4.25 5.21
C LEU A 59 -29.60 -5.20 6.10
N ASP A 60 -30.85 -4.88 6.44
CA ASP A 60 -31.73 -5.79 7.19
C ASP A 60 -31.88 -7.13 6.47
N LYS A 61 -32.06 -7.10 5.15
CA LYS A 61 -32.14 -8.33 4.37
C LYS A 61 -30.83 -9.13 4.39
N LEU A 62 -29.69 -8.45 4.29
CA LEU A 62 -28.38 -9.08 4.39
C LEU A 62 -28.16 -9.68 5.78
N HIS A 63 -28.60 -8.99 6.83
CA HIS A 63 -28.53 -9.46 8.21
C HIS A 63 -29.28 -10.79 8.39
N GLU A 64 -30.51 -10.89 7.89
CA GLU A 64 -31.27 -12.15 7.88
C GLU A 64 -30.54 -13.30 7.17
N LEU A 65 -29.88 -13.01 6.04
CA LEU A 65 -29.14 -14.01 5.28
C LEU A 65 -27.88 -14.49 6.03
N CYS A 66 -27.11 -13.56 6.60
CA CYS A 66 -25.85 -13.88 7.27
C CYS A 66 -26.02 -14.47 8.68
N THR A 67 -27.20 -14.34 9.29
CA THR A 67 -27.55 -14.97 10.58
C THR A 67 -28.03 -16.41 10.44
N ASN A 68 -28.12 -16.95 9.22
CA ASN A 68 -28.51 -18.33 8.97
C ASN A 68 -27.49 -19.32 9.60
N PRO A 69 -27.92 -20.19 10.54
CA PRO A 69 -27.01 -21.13 11.21
C PRO A 69 -26.25 -22.07 10.27
N ARG A 70 -26.82 -22.39 9.10
CA ARG A 70 -26.19 -23.26 8.09
C ARG A 70 -24.90 -22.68 7.53
N LEU A 71 -24.70 -21.37 7.62
CA LEU A 71 -23.44 -20.76 7.18
C LEU A 71 -22.28 -21.14 8.09
N GLY A 72 -22.52 -21.36 9.38
CA GLY A 72 -21.43 -21.62 10.32
C GLY A 72 -20.37 -20.50 10.30
N LEU A 73 -20.78 -19.23 10.24
CA LEU A 73 -19.85 -18.11 10.39
C LEU A 73 -19.26 -18.15 11.80
N ARG A 74 -17.94 -18.15 11.89
CA ARG A 74 -17.23 -18.06 13.16
C ARG A 74 -17.32 -16.63 13.66
N ASN A 75 -17.41 -16.43 14.98
CA ASN A 75 -17.41 -15.11 15.62
C ASN A 75 -16.00 -14.47 15.64
N SER A 76 -15.21 -14.69 14.59
CA SER A 76 -13.88 -14.10 14.40
C SER A 76 -14.00 -12.87 13.49
N PRO A 77 -13.31 -11.75 13.80
CA PRO A 77 -13.33 -10.58 12.94
C PRO A 77 -12.74 -10.87 11.55
N PRO A 78 -13.36 -10.41 10.44
CA PRO A 78 -14.59 -9.62 10.35
C PRO A 78 -15.88 -10.47 10.42
N TYR A 79 -16.64 -10.35 11.50
CA TYR A 79 -17.89 -11.09 11.67
C TYR A 79 -19.06 -10.29 11.07
N LEU A 80 -19.57 -10.77 9.94
CA LEU A 80 -20.51 -10.03 9.08
C LEU A 80 -21.82 -9.61 9.79
N PRO A 81 -22.50 -10.46 10.57
CA PRO A 81 -23.74 -10.08 11.23
C PRO A 81 -23.59 -8.84 12.12
N ASP A 82 -22.54 -8.81 12.96
CA ASP A 82 -22.25 -7.66 13.82
C ASP A 82 -21.89 -6.43 12.98
N LEU A 83 -21.07 -6.59 11.94
CA LEU A 83 -20.71 -5.48 11.05
C LEU A 83 -21.94 -4.85 10.38
N VAL A 84 -22.89 -5.66 9.90
CA VAL A 84 -24.12 -5.18 9.27
C VAL A 84 -25.00 -4.45 10.28
N SER A 85 -25.19 -5.03 11.47
CA SER A 85 -25.99 -4.44 12.56
C SER A 85 -25.40 -3.11 13.06
N GLU A 86 -24.09 -3.08 13.30
CA GLU A 86 -23.35 -1.89 13.71
C GLU A 86 -23.39 -0.81 12.62
N THR A 87 -23.26 -1.19 11.34
CA THR A 87 -23.37 -0.26 10.22
C THR A 87 -24.75 0.36 10.13
N SER A 88 -25.83 -0.43 10.24
CA SER A 88 -27.20 0.10 10.24
C SER A 88 -27.45 1.08 11.39
N THR A 89 -26.95 0.75 12.58
CA THR A 89 -27.08 1.60 13.77
C THR A 89 -26.35 2.93 13.57
N LEU A 90 -25.08 2.89 13.17
CA LEU A 90 -24.28 4.09 12.96
C LEU A 90 -24.81 4.94 11.80
N LEU A 91 -25.25 4.30 10.71
CA LEU A 91 -25.85 5.00 9.57
C LEU A 91 -27.12 5.73 10.00
N THR A 92 -27.97 5.12 10.83
CA THR A 92 -29.18 5.78 11.34
C THR A 92 -28.82 7.00 12.20
N GLN A 93 -27.83 6.88 13.09
CA GLN A 93 -27.37 7.97 13.95
C GLN A 93 -26.79 9.15 13.14
N VAL A 94 -25.91 8.85 12.18
CA VAL A 94 -25.24 9.87 11.36
C VAL A 94 -26.23 10.63 10.48
N TRP A 95 -27.32 9.98 10.05
CA TRP A 95 -28.34 10.61 9.19
C TRP A 95 -29.52 11.22 9.96
N GLU A 96 -29.63 10.98 11.27
CA GLU A 96 -30.70 11.52 12.13
C GLU A 96 -30.85 13.06 12.03
N PRO A 97 -29.78 13.87 12.04
CA PRO A 97 -29.91 15.34 11.94
C PRO A 97 -30.52 15.82 10.62
N TYR A 98 -30.52 14.97 9.59
CA TYR A 98 -31.09 15.26 8.28
C TYR A 98 -32.53 14.72 8.13
N HIS A 99 -33.01 13.91 9.08
CA HIS A 99 -34.37 13.39 9.13
C HIS A 99 -35.34 14.38 9.80
N GLY A 100 -35.73 15.45 9.11
CA GLY A 100 -36.82 16.32 9.59
C GLY A 100 -36.87 17.70 8.95
N PHE A 101 -37.99 18.03 8.30
CA PHE A 101 -38.33 19.41 7.89
C PHE A 101 -39.11 20.18 8.97
N LYS A 102 -39.32 19.61 10.17
CA LYS A 102 -40.32 20.09 11.14
C LYS A 102 -39.75 20.80 12.39
N THR A 103 -38.45 20.89 12.55
CA THR A 103 -37.80 21.71 13.57
C THR A 103 -36.76 22.58 12.89
N ALA A 104 -36.73 23.86 13.26
CA ALA A 104 -36.16 24.97 12.49
C ALA A 104 -34.61 25.00 12.39
N GLU A 105 -33.92 23.88 12.56
CA GLU A 105 -32.47 23.79 12.46
C GLU A 105 -32.08 22.51 11.70
N VAL A 106 -32.19 22.55 10.37
CA VAL A 106 -31.49 21.57 9.53
C VAL A 106 -30.00 21.83 9.73
N GLN A 107 -29.29 20.87 10.31
CA GLN A 107 -27.84 20.99 10.49
C GLN A 107 -27.19 21.25 9.13
N VAL A 108 -26.48 22.38 9.01
CA VAL A 108 -25.75 22.71 7.79
C VAL A 108 -24.51 21.81 7.76
N PRO A 109 -24.36 20.95 6.72
CA PRO A 109 -23.20 20.08 6.62
C PRO A 109 -21.91 20.90 6.58
N ARG A 110 -20.87 20.40 7.24
CA ARG A 110 -19.57 21.06 7.30
C ARG A 110 -18.64 20.55 6.21
N GLY A 111 -17.94 21.46 5.54
CA GLY A 111 -16.92 21.10 4.53
C GLY A 111 -17.47 20.13 3.48
N ASP A 112 -16.85 18.95 3.39
CA ASP A 112 -17.23 17.89 2.45
C ASP A 112 -18.21 16.84 3.02
N GLU A 113 -18.80 17.07 4.20
CA GLU A 113 -19.67 16.11 4.89
C GLU A 113 -20.79 15.55 3.99
N ALA A 114 -21.55 16.43 3.33
CA ALA A 114 -22.64 16.00 2.45
C ALA A 114 -22.14 15.24 1.21
N ARG A 115 -20.93 15.56 0.72
CA ARG A 115 -20.30 14.82 -0.38
C ARG A 115 -19.87 13.44 0.08
N TYR A 116 -19.18 13.34 1.22
CA TYR A 116 -18.77 12.09 1.83
C TYR A 116 -19.95 11.16 2.09
N LEU A 117 -20.99 11.65 2.77
CA LEU A 117 -22.19 10.88 3.10
C LEU A 117 -22.87 10.29 1.86
N ARG A 118 -22.97 11.08 0.79
CA ARG A 118 -23.55 10.63 -0.50
C ARG A 118 -22.71 9.55 -1.17
N ILE A 119 -21.39 9.68 -1.14
CA ILE A 119 -20.49 8.65 -1.68
C ILE A 119 -20.59 7.37 -0.84
N HIS A 120 -20.52 7.52 0.49
CA HIS A 120 -20.58 6.42 1.44
C HIS A 120 -21.87 5.61 1.31
N VAL A 121 -23.04 6.25 1.33
CA VAL A 121 -24.33 5.53 1.25
C VAL A 121 -24.54 4.83 -0.09
N ARG A 122 -24.10 5.43 -1.21
CA ARG A 122 -24.15 4.77 -2.53
C ARG A 122 -23.26 3.54 -2.57
N ASN A 123 -22.02 3.67 -2.06
CA ASN A 123 -21.09 2.55 -2.00
C ASN A 123 -21.61 1.44 -1.10
N LEU A 124 -22.13 1.78 0.07
CA LEU A 124 -22.71 0.84 1.01
C LEU A 124 -23.88 0.07 0.39
N LEU A 125 -24.77 0.75 -0.33
CA LEU A 125 -25.86 0.10 -1.05
C LEU A 125 -25.34 -0.87 -2.12
N ASP A 126 -24.38 -0.44 -2.96
CA ASP A 126 -23.77 -1.29 -3.99
C ASP A 126 -23.18 -2.57 -3.37
N LYS A 127 -22.35 -2.42 -2.33
CA LYS A 127 -21.73 -3.57 -1.65
C LYS A 127 -22.76 -4.47 -0.97
N THR A 128 -23.85 -3.90 -0.45
CA THR A 128 -24.96 -4.67 0.14
C THR A 128 -25.76 -5.42 -0.92
N ASP A 129 -26.10 -4.79 -2.03
CA ASP A 129 -26.80 -5.44 -3.15
C ASP A 129 -25.93 -6.58 -3.75
N ARG A 130 -24.61 -6.38 -3.87
CA ARG A 130 -23.67 -7.43 -4.30
C ARG A 130 -23.58 -8.59 -3.31
N ALA A 131 -23.56 -8.31 -2.00
CA ALA A 131 -23.59 -9.35 -0.98
C ALA A 131 -24.88 -10.18 -1.06
N VAL A 132 -26.04 -9.52 -1.15
CA VAL A 132 -27.34 -10.20 -1.32
C VAL A 132 -27.38 -11.02 -2.60
N LEU A 133 -26.85 -10.50 -3.70
CA LEU A 133 -26.76 -11.24 -4.97
C LEU A 133 -25.87 -12.49 -4.83
N LEU A 134 -24.77 -12.40 -4.09
CA LEU A 134 -23.88 -13.54 -3.84
C LEU A 134 -24.61 -14.69 -3.12
N PHE A 135 -25.52 -14.39 -2.20
CA PHE A 135 -26.40 -15.40 -1.58
C PHE A 135 -27.35 -16.02 -2.58
N LYS A 136 -27.94 -15.21 -3.46
CA LYS A 136 -28.88 -15.67 -4.48
C LYS A 136 -28.21 -16.57 -5.51
N ASP A 137 -27.06 -16.17 -6.03
CA ASP A 137 -26.33 -16.88 -7.09
C ASP A 137 -25.56 -18.08 -6.55
N GLY A 138 -25.11 -18.01 -5.29
CA GLY A 138 -24.40 -19.10 -4.63
C GLY A 138 -25.29 -20.29 -4.29
N GLY A 139 -26.57 -20.05 -3.96
CA GLY A 139 -27.50 -21.11 -3.56
C GLY A 139 -26.91 -21.97 -2.45
N GLU A 140 -26.75 -23.26 -2.70
CA GLU A 140 -26.15 -24.19 -1.72
C GLU A 140 -24.63 -24.01 -1.54
N LYS A 141 -23.92 -23.51 -2.57
CA LYS A 141 -22.45 -23.35 -2.52
C LYS A 141 -22.00 -22.31 -1.51
N ILE A 142 -22.86 -21.40 -1.06
CA ILE A 142 -22.49 -20.40 -0.05
C ILE A 142 -22.33 -21.01 1.35
N PHE A 143 -22.95 -22.16 1.59
CA PHE A 143 -22.81 -22.92 2.84
C PHE A 143 -21.54 -23.79 2.85
N GLU A 144 -20.91 -24.01 1.69
CA GLU A 144 -19.64 -24.70 1.59
C GLU A 144 -18.47 -23.77 1.95
N GLU A 145 -17.74 -24.07 3.03
CA GLU A 145 -16.69 -23.20 3.58
C GLU A 145 -15.57 -22.88 2.57
N ARG A 146 -15.24 -23.83 1.69
CA ARG A 146 -14.15 -23.71 0.71
C ARG A 146 -14.58 -23.13 -0.64
N SER A 147 -15.85 -22.79 -0.81
CA SER A 147 -16.36 -22.32 -2.11
C SER A 147 -15.81 -20.95 -2.49
N THR A 148 -15.86 -20.63 -3.80
CA THR A 148 -15.59 -19.28 -4.30
C THR A 148 -16.57 -18.26 -3.71
N TYR A 149 -17.85 -18.62 -3.56
CA TYR A 149 -18.88 -17.77 -2.95
C TYR A 149 -18.54 -17.43 -1.50
N ARG A 150 -18.09 -18.41 -0.71
CA ARG A 150 -17.73 -18.17 0.69
C ARG A 150 -16.48 -17.29 0.81
N ARG A 151 -15.48 -17.50 -0.04
CA ARG A 151 -14.31 -16.62 -0.13
C ARG A 151 -14.68 -15.18 -0.52
N ASN A 152 -15.58 -15.01 -1.48
CA ASN A 152 -16.09 -13.70 -1.88
C ASN A 152 -16.90 -13.02 -0.78
N LEU A 153 -17.68 -13.79 -0.01
CA LEU A 153 -18.40 -13.28 1.15
C LEU A 153 -17.42 -12.77 2.22
N THR A 154 -16.34 -13.51 2.50
CA THR A 154 -15.28 -13.05 3.42
C THR A 154 -14.62 -11.75 2.94
N LYS A 155 -14.36 -11.60 1.64
CA LYS A 155 -13.86 -10.34 1.07
C LYS A 155 -14.84 -9.20 1.30
N LEU A 156 -16.13 -9.41 1.03
CA LEU A 156 -17.17 -8.41 1.30
C LEU A 156 -17.25 -8.06 2.79
N SER A 157 -17.12 -9.02 3.70
CA SER A 157 -17.07 -8.75 5.14
C SER A 157 -15.90 -7.84 5.54
N LEU A 158 -14.72 -8.01 4.91
CA LEU A 158 -13.60 -7.09 5.12
C LEU A 158 -13.93 -5.68 4.61
N MET A 159 -14.57 -5.56 3.45
CA MET A 159 -14.99 -4.26 2.91
C MET A 159 -16.03 -3.57 3.79
N PHE A 160 -17.02 -4.31 4.31
CA PHE A 160 -17.97 -3.79 5.32
C PHE A 160 -17.23 -3.30 6.57
N SER A 161 -16.24 -4.05 7.03
CA SER A 161 -15.39 -3.62 8.15
C SER A 161 -14.68 -2.31 7.85
N HIS A 162 -14.07 -2.16 6.67
CA HIS A 162 -13.39 -0.93 6.27
C HIS A 162 -14.35 0.26 6.19
N MET A 163 -15.52 0.09 5.54
CA MET A 163 -16.54 1.14 5.45
C MET A 163 -17.05 1.57 6.83
N LEU A 164 -17.29 0.62 7.74
CA LEU A 164 -17.73 0.91 9.10
C LEU A 164 -16.66 1.69 9.90
N TRP A 165 -15.39 1.26 9.80
CA TRP A 165 -14.29 1.94 10.47
C TRP A 165 -14.05 3.35 9.91
N GLU A 166 -14.17 3.53 8.60
CA GLU A 166 -14.10 4.85 7.97
C GLU A 166 -15.23 5.75 8.47
N LEU A 167 -16.48 5.27 8.48
CA LEU A 167 -17.62 6.05 8.96
C LEU A 167 -17.44 6.47 10.43
N ARG A 168 -16.94 5.57 11.28
CA ARG A 168 -16.59 5.87 12.68
C ARG A 168 -15.50 6.94 12.80
N ALA A 169 -14.51 6.87 11.92
CA ALA A 169 -13.39 7.80 11.90
C ALA A 169 -13.79 9.20 11.42
N MET A 170 -14.78 9.28 10.51
CA MET A 170 -15.34 10.56 10.05
C MET A 170 -16.37 11.14 11.02
N PHE A 171 -17.06 10.30 11.79
CA PHE A 171 -18.10 10.69 12.76
C PHE A 171 -17.80 10.22 14.19
N PRO A 172 -16.66 10.61 14.79
CA PRO A 172 -16.40 10.31 16.19
C PRO A 172 -17.48 10.96 17.06
N GLU A 173 -18.01 10.18 18.00
CA GLU A 173 -19.12 10.57 18.89
C GLU A 173 -20.39 11.03 18.14
N GLY A 174 -20.56 10.64 16.87
CA GLY A 174 -21.70 11.00 16.03
C GLY A 174 -21.59 12.37 15.35
N SER A 175 -20.48 13.08 15.52
CA SER A 175 -20.26 14.42 14.94
C SER A 175 -19.27 14.37 13.78
N PHE A 176 -19.54 15.08 12.68
CA PHE A 176 -18.59 15.12 11.56
C PHE A 176 -17.28 15.80 11.95
N GLN A 177 -16.18 15.08 11.78
CA GLN A 177 -14.80 15.53 12.01
C GLN A 177 -13.86 15.15 10.85
N GLY A 178 -14.41 14.87 9.67
CA GLY A 178 -13.59 14.57 8.48
C GLY A 178 -12.73 15.76 8.03
N ASP A 179 -13.21 16.99 8.23
CA ASP A 179 -12.49 18.24 7.93
C ASP A 179 -11.37 18.56 8.93
N THR A 180 -11.45 17.99 10.13
CA THR A 180 -10.46 18.14 11.21
C THR A 180 -9.68 16.85 11.49
N TYR A 181 -9.80 15.85 10.60
CA TYR A 181 -9.13 14.57 10.75
C TYR A 181 -7.61 14.77 10.80
N ARG A 182 -6.94 14.06 11.73
CA ARG A 182 -5.49 14.16 11.92
C ARG A 182 -4.80 12.91 11.40
N VAL A 183 -4.07 13.07 10.30
CA VAL A 183 -3.19 12.01 9.76
C VAL A 183 -2.05 11.78 10.75
N THR A 184 -1.74 10.52 11.02
CA THR A 184 -0.81 10.08 12.08
C THR A 184 0.64 10.42 11.74
N LYS A 185 1.02 10.41 10.46
CA LYS A 185 2.37 10.69 9.99
C LYS A 185 2.47 12.15 9.56
N THR A 186 3.39 12.90 10.17
CA THR A 186 3.51 14.35 9.98
C THR A 186 3.75 14.74 8.52
N GLU A 187 4.67 14.07 7.82
CA GLU A 187 4.95 14.40 6.41
C GLU A 187 3.77 14.06 5.49
N ALA A 188 3.01 13.02 5.83
CA ALA A 188 1.78 12.68 5.11
C ALA A 188 0.67 13.69 5.40
N GLU A 189 0.53 14.14 6.65
CA GLU A 189 -0.41 15.20 7.03
C GLU A 189 -0.12 16.49 6.27
N GLU A 190 1.15 16.88 6.20
CA GLU A 190 1.58 18.06 5.46
C GLU A 190 1.24 17.95 3.96
N PHE A 191 1.53 16.81 3.34
CA PHE A 191 1.13 16.54 1.96
C PHE A 191 -0.38 16.69 1.76
N TRP A 192 -1.20 16.05 2.60
CA TRP A 192 -2.66 16.10 2.45
C TRP A 192 -3.18 17.53 2.60
N ARG A 193 -2.68 18.28 3.59
CA ARG A 193 -3.07 19.68 3.80
C ARG A 193 -2.65 20.59 2.64
N GLN A 194 -1.46 20.39 2.07
CA GLN A 194 -0.99 21.18 0.94
C GLN A 194 -1.75 20.85 -0.36
N ALA A 195 -2.06 19.57 -0.59
CA ALA A 195 -2.69 19.10 -1.82
C ALA A 195 -4.21 19.27 -1.82
N PHE A 196 -4.87 19.01 -0.69
CA PHE A 196 -6.33 18.90 -0.59
C PHE A 196 -6.94 19.77 0.52
N GLY A 197 -6.14 20.50 1.29
CA GLY A 197 -6.65 21.36 2.36
C GLY A 197 -7.37 20.55 3.45
N ASN A 198 -8.64 20.90 3.71
CA ASN A 198 -9.50 20.24 4.70
C ASN A 198 -10.49 19.26 4.07
N GLN A 199 -10.25 18.81 2.83
CA GLN A 199 -11.11 17.81 2.20
C GLN A 199 -10.96 16.47 2.92
N CYS A 200 -12.08 15.81 3.22
CA CYS A 200 -12.08 14.49 3.85
C CYS A 200 -12.07 13.34 2.82
N ILE A 201 -12.41 13.62 1.56
CA ILE A 201 -12.52 12.63 0.49
C ILE A 201 -12.26 13.26 -0.89
N VAL A 202 -11.43 12.60 -1.70
CA VAL A 202 -11.04 13.08 -3.04
C VAL A 202 -11.17 11.96 -4.06
N GLN A 203 -11.34 12.31 -5.34
CA GLN A 203 -11.42 11.31 -6.41
C GLN A 203 -10.04 10.69 -6.68
N TRP A 204 -10.00 9.40 -7.00
CA TRP A 204 -8.75 8.69 -7.29
C TRP A 204 -7.90 9.38 -8.37
N SER A 205 -8.51 9.90 -9.45
CA SER A 205 -7.79 10.60 -10.53
C SER A 205 -6.98 11.78 -10.00
N THR A 206 -7.63 12.66 -9.22
CA THR A 206 -6.98 13.82 -8.60
C THR A 206 -5.94 13.41 -7.57
N PHE A 207 -6.24 12.41 -6.74
CA PHE A 207 -5.30 11.90 -5.75
C PHE A 207 -4.03 11.35 -6.40
N LYS A 208 -4.19 10.53 -7.45
CA LYS A 208 -3.11 9.91 -8.23
C LYS A 208 -2.17 10.97 -8.81
N GLU A 209 -2.72 12.01 -9.44
CA GLU A 209 -1.93 13.08 -10.07
C GLU A 209 -1.05 13.82 -9.06
N LEU A 210 -1.61 14.21 -7.91
CA LEU A 210 -0.86 14.94 -6.89
C LEU A 210 0.13 14.05 -6.14
N LEU A 211 -0.24 12.78 -5.87
CA LEU A 211 0.68 11.82 -5.26
C LEU A 211 1.89 11.56 -6.18
N ARG A 212 1.66 11.46 -7.49
CA ARG A 212 2.72 11.25 -8.50
C ARG A 212 3.76 12.38 -8.50
N GLY A 213 3.36 13.60 -8.12
CA GLY A 213 4.26 14.74 -7.98
C GLY A 213 5.27 14.61 -6.83
N VAL A 214 4.96 13.80 -5.80
CA VAL A 214 5.84 13.60 -4.62
C VAL A 214 6.46 12.21 -4.60
N HIS A 215 5.75 11.21 -5.11
CA HIS A 215 6.23 9.84 -5.24
C HIS A 215 6.03 9.37 -6.67
N ALA A 216 7.12 9.13 -7.39
CA ALA A 216 7.06 8.64 -8.76
C ALA A 216 6.56 7.18 -8.81
N PHE A 217 5.63 6.91 -9.75
CA PHE A 217 5.16 5.57 -10.14
C PHE A 217 4.62 5.61 -11.58
N GLU A 218 4.59 4.46 -12.23
CA GLU A 218 4.16 4.30 -13.62
C GLU A 218 2.62 4.30 -13.75
N GLU A 219 2.15 4.88 -14.85
CA GLU A 219 0.74 4.80 -15.24
C GLU A 219 0.41 3.40 -15.78
N GLY A 220 -0.85 2.97 -15.66
CA GLY A 220 -1.28 1.61 -16.02
C GLY A 220 -1.29 0.66 -14.83
N MET A 221 -0.58 -0.46 -14.91
CA MET A 221 -0.69 -1.56 -13.94
C MET A 221 -0.26 -1.17 -12.52
N GLU A 222 0.84 -0.41 -12.37
CA GLU A 222 1.31 0.02 -11.05
C GLU A 222 0.30 0.96 -10.38
N SER A 223 -0.24 1.94 -11.12
CA SER A 223 -1.32 2.80 -10.66
C SER A 223 -2.57 2.02 -10.23
N MET A 224 -2.96 0.96 -10.97
CA MET A 224 -4.13 0.16 -10.61
C MET A 224 -3.89 -0.69 -9.37
N ALA A 225 -2.69 -1.25 -9.22
CA ALA A 225 -2.29 -1.97 -8.02
C ALA A 225 -2.26 -1.05 -6.80
N LEU A 226 -1.75 0.17 -6.96
CA LEU A 226 -1.72 1.18 -5.92
C LEU A 226 -3.14 1.56 -5.49
N LYS A 227 -4.02 1.84 -6.46
CA LYS A 227 -5.45 2.09 -6.21
C LYS A 227 -6.07 0.97 -5.39
N SER A 228 -5.90 -0.28 -5.82
CA SER A 228 -6.46 -1.45 -5.12
C SER A 228 -5.93 -1.64 -3.69
N THR A 229 -4.80 -1.02 -3.35
CA THR A 229 -4.21 -1.05 -2.02
C THR A 229 -4.72 0.09 -1.12
N ILE A 230 -4.88 1.29 -1.68
CA ILE A 230 -5.30 2.48 -0.93
C ILE A 230 -6.82 2.56 -0.80
N ASP A 231 -7.56 2.27 -1.86
CA ASP A 231 -9.04 2.32 -1.92
C ASP A 231 -9.64 1.09 -1.22
N LEU A 232 -9.61 1.12 0.11
CA LEU A 232 -10.07 0.04 0.99
C LEU A 232 -11.57 -0.19 0.91
N THR A 233 -12.33 0.86 0.59
CA THR A 233 -13.80 0.83 0.44
C THR A 233 -14.26 0.52 -0.98
N CYS A 234 -13.34 0.55 -1.96
CA CYS A 234 -13.54 0.28 -3.39
C CYS A 234 -14.66 1.13 -4.00
N ASN A 235 -14.50 2.45 -3.91
CA ASN A 235 -15.48 3.45 -4.36
C ASN A 235 -14.91 4.50 -5.33
N ASP A 236 -13.68 4.29 -5.84
CA ASP A 236 -12.96 5.21 -6.74
C ASP A 236 -12.61 6.56 -6.13
N HIS A 237 -12.70 6.67 -4.80
CA HIS A 237 -12.30 7.82 -4.01
C HIS A 237 -11.28 7.38 -2.97
N ILE A 238 -10.48 8.33 -2.50
CA ILE A 238 -9.56 8.14 -1.38
C ILE A 238 -10.01 9.09 -0.29
N SER A 239 -10.39 8.53 0.86
CA SER A 239 -10.65 9.32 2.06
C SER A 239 -9.37 9.63 2.82
N VAL A 240 -9.38 10.70 3.62
CA VAL A 240 -8.24 11.05 4.50
C VAL A 240 -7.93 9.91 5.50
N PHE A 241 -8.94 9.11 5.84
CA PHE A 241 -8.79 7.90 6.65
C PHE A 241 -8.06 6.78 5.91
N GLU A 242 -8.44 6.48 4.67
CA GLU A 242 -7.76 5.49 3.82
C GLU A 242 -6.29 5.88 3.59
N PHE A 243 -6.05 7.18 3.36
CA PHE A 243 -4.71 7.74 3.24
C PHE A 243 -3.89 7.61 4.54
N ASP A 244 -4.47 7.89 5.71
CA ASP A 244 -3.80 7.65 7.00
C ASP A 244 -3.40 6.18 7.18
N ILE A 245 -4.32 5.26 6.89
CA ILE A 245 -4.04 3.82 6.97
C ILE A 245 -2.87 3.46 6.06
N PHE A 246 -2.92 3.85 4.80
CA PHE A 246 -1.88 3.53 3.82
C PHE A 246 -0.51 4.04 4.26
N THR A 247 -0.43 5.29 4.69
CA THR A 247 0.84 5.92 5.10
C THR A 247 1.41 5.35 6.39
N ARG A 248 0.56 4.85 7.30
CA ARG A 248 1.00 4.10 8.48
C ARG A 248 1.50 2.69 8.14
N LEU A 249 0.84 2.00 7.22
CA LEU A 249 1.22 0.64 6.82
C LEU A 249 2.57 0.64 6.10
N PHE A 250 2.79 1.57 5.18
CA PHE A 250 3.97 1.60 4.31
C PHE A 250 5.00 2.68 4.68
N GLN A 251 4.97 3.14 5.94
CA GLN A 251 5.94 4.09 6.50
C GLN A 251 7.41 3.62 6.34
N PRO A 252 8.40 4.54 6.27
CA PRO A 252 8.28 6.00 6.34
C PRO A 252 7.80 6.65 5.02
N TRP A 253 7.31 7.91 5.10
CA TRP A 253 6.78 8.67 3.96
C TRP A 253 7.78 8.76 2.80
N ARG A 254 9.05 9.07 3.08
CA ARG A 254 10.07 9.27 2.02
C ARG A 254 10.24 8.09 1.08
N SER A 255 10.06 6.86 1.58
CA SER A 255 10.17 5.64 0.79
C SER A 255 8.82 4.93 0.61
N LEU A 256 7.69 5.64 0.77
CA LEU A 256 6.34 5.08 0.85
C LEU A 256 6.04 4.06 -0.26
N LEU A 257 6.15 4.46 -1.53
CA LEU A 257 5.84 3.57 -2.65
C LEU A 257 6.88 2.45 -2.84
N ARG A 258 8.14 2.70 -2.49
CA ARG A 258 9.17 1.65 -2.50
C ARG A 258 8.88 0.59 -1.43
N ASN A 259 8.45 1.00 -0.23
CA ASN A 259 8.04 0.10 0.83
C ASN A 259 6.78 -0.67 0.41
N TRP A 260 5.79 0.00 -0.17
CA TRP A 260 4.59 -0.63 -0.71
C TRP A 260 4.93 -1.69 -1.77
N ASN A 261 5.77 -1.35 -2.75
CA ASN A 261 6.17 -2.29 -3.79
C ASN A 261 6.87 -3.52 -3.18
N GLN A 262 7.86 -3.30 -2.32
CA GLN A 262 8.64 -4.39 -1.71
C GLN A 262 7.85 -5.24 -0.71
N LEU A 263 6.83 -4.69 -0.05
CA LEU A 263 6.05 -5.37 0.99
C LEU A 263 4.74 -5.96 0.49
N ALA A 264 4.05 -5.31 -0.44
CA ALA A 264 2.71 -5.70 -0.89
C ALA A 264 2.67 -6.21 -2.34
N VAL A 265 3.59 -5.78 -3.20
CA VAL A 265 3.61 -6.20 -4.62
C VAL A 265 4.51 -7.40 -4.83
N THR A 266 5.74 -7.35 -4.30
CA THR A 266 6.76 -8.38 -4.59
C THR A 266 6.94 -9.40 -3.46
N HIS A 267 6.49 -9.11 -2.24
CA HIS A 267 6.75 -9.99 -1.10
C HIS A 267 5.88 -11.25 -1.12
N PRO A 268 6.45 -12.47 -1.16
CA PRO A 268 5.68 -13.72 -1.22
C PRO A 268 4.90 -14.00 0.07
N GLY A 269 5.34 -13.46 1.20
CA GLY A 269 4.65 -13.58 2.49
C GLY A 269 3.43 -12.65 2.64
N TYR A 270 3.21 -11.70 1.73
CA TYR A 270 2.05 -10.81 1.82
C TYR A 270 0.78 -11.51 1.34
N MET A 271 -0.27 -11.40 2.14
CA MET A 271 -1.59 -11.95 1.83
C MET A 271 -2.65 -10.86 1.93
N ALA A 272 -3.14 -10.43 0.76
CA ALA A 272 -4.26 -9.51 0.67
C ALA A 272 -5.57 -10.20 1.10
N PHE A 273 -6.45 -9.45 1.76
CA PHE A 273 -7.82 -9.87 2.14
C PHE A 273 -7.91 -11.22 2.87
N LEU A 274 -7.09 -11.41 3.91
CA LEU A 274 -7.05 -12.65 4.67
C LEU A 274 -7.47 -12.41 6.13
N THR A 275 -8.21 -13.35 6.73
CA THR A 275 -8.68 -13.25 8.13
C THR A 275 -7.76 -13.96 9.11
N TYR A 276 -8.03 -13.84 10.41
CA TYR A 276 -7.29 -14.59 11.44
C TYR A 276 -7.37 -16.10 11.18
N ASP A 277 -8.57 -16.63 10.98
CA ASP A 277 -8.78 -18.07 10.78
C ASP A 277 -8.14 -18.57 9.49
N GLN A 278 -8.18 -17.76 8.42
CA GLN A 278 -7.53 -18.12 7.17
C GLN A 278 -6.01 -18.14 7.28
N VAL A 279 -5.41 -17.29 8.13
CA VAL A 279 -3.97 -17.34 8.41
C VAL A 279 -3.61 -18.68 9.06
N ILE A 280 -4.40 -19.09 10.06
CA ILE A 280 -4.21 -20.39 10.73
C ILE A 280 -4.33 -21.53 9.71
N ALA A 281 -5.45 -21.61 8.99
CA ALA A 281 -5.70 -22.65 7.99
C ALA A 281 -4.62 -22.72 6.89
N ARG A 282 -4.04 -21.58 6.50
CA ARG A 282 -2.94 -21.55 5.53
C ARG A 282 -1.65 -22.09 6.14
N LEU A 283 -1.28 -21.62 7.34
CA LEU A 283 -0.03 -22.00 8.00
C LEU A 283 -0.04 -23.44 8.55
N GLU A 284 -1.21 -24.04 8.76
CA GLU A 284 -1.35 -25.48 9.12
C GLU A 284 -0.65 -26.41 8.12
N HIS A 285 -0.54 -26.02 6.85
CA HIS A 285 0.16 -26.80 5.83
C HIS A 285 1.69 -26.80 6.03
N TYR A 286 2.22 -25.88 6.84
CA TYR A 286 3.64 -25.66 7.06
C TYR A 286 4.09 -25.94 8.51
N LEU A 287 3.29 -26.67 9.30
CA LEU A 287 3.65 -27.04 10.68
C LEU A 287 4.96 -27.83 10.78
N HIS A 288 5.27 -28.61 9.76
CA HIS A 288 6.54 -29.35 9.65
C HIS A 288 7.76 -28.44 9.40
N ARG A 289 7.53 -27.15 9.20
CA ARG A 289 8.55 -26.16 8.80
C ARG A 289 8.47 -24.90 9.69
N PRO A 290 9.02 -24.96 10.91
CA PRO A 290 9.14 -23.81 11.80
C PRO A 290 9.77 -22.59 11.12
N GLY A 291 9.29 -21.40 11.43
CA GLY A 291 9.70 -20.15 10.78
C GLY A 291 8.94 -19.81 9.50
N SER A 292 7.99 -20.66 9.07
CA SER A 292 7.08 -20.32 7.98
C SER A 292 6.12 -19.22 8.40
N TYR A 293 5.99 -18.16 7.59
CA TYR A 293 5.24 -16.97 7.99
C TYR A 293 4.49 -16.31 6.83
N ILE A 294 3.41 -15.61 7.16
CA ILE A 294 2.66 -14.74 6.26
C ILE A 294 2.22 -13.49 7.03
N PHE A 295 1.97 -12.40 6.34
CA PHE A 295 1.46 -11.17 6.94
C PHE A 295 0.38 -10.51 6.11
N ARG A 296 -0.44 -9.72 6.79
CA ARG A 296 -1.65 -9.10 6.25
C ARG A 296 -2.00 -7.84 7.03
N LEU A 297 -2.96 -7.08 6.51
CA LEU A 297 -3.56 -5.98 7.25
C LEU A 297 -4.38 -6.53 8.42
N SER A 298 -4.35 -5.83 9.55
CA SER A 298 -5.20 -6.15 10.70
C SER A 298 -6.62 -5.59 10.51
N CYS A 299 -7.63 -6.45 10.65
CA CYS A 299 -9.05 -6.07 10.56
C CYS A 299 -9.58 -5.42 11.85
N THR A 300 -8.94 -5.66 12.99
CA THR A 300 -9.35 -5.11 14.30
C THR A 300 -8.54 -3.88 14.71
N ARG A 301 -7.36 -3.68 14.11
CA ARG A 301 -6.50 -2.53 14.34
C ARG A 301 -6.09 -1.92 13.00
N MET A 302 -6.96 -1.08 12.44
CA MET A 302 -6.70 -0.39 11.17
C MET A 302 -5.35 0.34 11.18
N GLY A 303 -4.65 0.32 10.06
CA GLY A 303 -3.29 0.89 9.93
C GLY A 303 -2.19 0.11 10.64
N HIS A 304 -2.46 -1.14 11.07
CA HIS A 304 -1.45 -2.05 11.61
C HIS A 304 -1.37 -3.35 10.81
N TRP A 305 -0.20 -3.97 10.86
CA TRP A 305 0.05 -5.28 10.29
C TRP A 305 -0.22 -6.40 11.30
N ALA A 306 -0.62 -7.56 10.80
CA ALA A 306 -0.67 -8.81 11.55
C ALA A 306 0.22 -9.84 10.86
N ILE A 307 1.12 -10.47 11.60
CA ILE A 307 2.06 -11.47 11.11
C ILE A 307 1.73 -12.81 11.79
N GLY A 308 1.39 -13.82 11.01
CA GLY A 308 1.26 -15.21 11.46
C GLY A 308 2.52 -15.98 11.14
N HIS A 309 2.99 -16.81 12.07
CA HIS A 309 4.13 -17.69 11.84
C HIS A 309 4.00 -19.01 12.60
N VAL A 310 4.71 -20.02 12.12
CA VAL A 310 4.87 -21.34 12.74
C VAL A 310 6.05 -21.29 13.70
N THR A 311 5.85 -21.65 14.97
CA THR A 311 6.89 -21.66 16.01
C THR A 311 7.71 -22.96 15.97
N ASN A 312 8.76 -23.04 16.78
CA ASN A 312 9.59 -24.24 16.89
C ASN A 312 8.85 -25.43 17.53
N GLU A 313 7.80 -25.14 18.29
CA GLU A 313 6.90 -26.12 18.92
C GLU A 313 5.82 -26.63 17.96
N ALA A 314 5.85 -26.23 16.68
CA ALA A 314 4.84 -26.52 15.68
C ALA A 314 3.44 -25.97 16.02
N ASP A 315 3.40 -24.81 16.68
CA ASP A 315 2.18 -24.02 16.90
C ASP A 315 2.12 -22.83 15.94
N ILE A 316 0.94 -22.26 15.74
CA ILE A 316 0.74 -21.07 14.89
C ILE A 316 0.39 -19.88 15.77
N VAL A 317 1.23 -18.83 15.70
CA VAL A 317 1.05 -17.60 16.49
C VAL A 317 0.92 -16.40 15.57
N GLN A 318 -0.07 -15.55 15.83
CA GLN A 318 -0.26 -14.27 15.16
C GLN A 318 0.09 -13.10 16.09
N THR A 319 0.89 -12.15 15.59
CA THR A 319 1.36 -10.98 16.33
C THR A 319 1.10 -9.69 15.56
N ILE A 320 0.94 -8.58 16.28
CA ILE A 320 0.82 -7.23 15.70
C ILE A 320 2.06 -6.45 16.12
N PRO A 321 3.00 -6.12 15.20
CA PRO A 321 4.16 -5.31 15.53
C PRO A 321 3.76 -3.97 16.15
N GLN A 322 4.32 -3.65 17.32
CA GLN A 322 4.10 -2.35 17.98
C GLN A 322 5.26 -1.41 17.70
N ASN A 323 4.95 -0.15 17.41
CA ASN A 323 5.90 0.97 17.33
C ASN A 323 7.11 0.75 16.41
N LYS A 324 6.96 -0.04 15.33
CA LYS A 324 8.02 -0.25 14.32
C LYS A 324 7.42 -0.44 12.92
N PRO A 325 8.11 0.00 11.85
CA PRO A 325 7.73 -0.32 10.47
C PRO A 325 7.75 -1.82 10.21
N LEU A 326 6.91 -2.30 9.27
CA LEU A 326 6.81 -3.73 8.97
C LEU A 326 8.14 -4.32 8.51
N TYR A 327 8.85 -3.67 7.58
CA TYR A 327 10.13 -4.18 7.07
C TYR A 327 11.14 -4.42 8.20
N GLN A 328 11.17 -3.56 9.22
CA GLN A 328 12.06 -3.71 10.37
C GLN A 328 11.62 -4.87 11.27
N ALA A 329 10.31 -5.06 11.45
CA ALA A 329 9.79 -6.24 12.17
C ALA A 329 10.15 -7.54 11.45
N LEU A 330 10.06 -7.57 10.11
CA LEU A 330 10.42 -8.73 9.30
C LEU A 330 11.92 -9.03 9.35
N ILE A 331 12.78 -8.02 9.22
CA ILE A 331 14.23 -8.16 9.36
C ILE A 331 14.61 -8.67 10.76
N GLN A 332 13.97 -8.13 11.80
CA GLN A 332 14.22 -8.57 13.17
C GLN A 332 13.79 -10.03 13.37
N GLY A 333 12.58 -10.41 12.96
CA GLY A 333 12.12 -11.78 13.11
C GLY A 333 12.87 -12.78 12.22
N PHE A 334 13.45 -12.34 11.09
CA PHE A 334 14.40 -13.17 10.34
C PHE A 334 15.67 -13.45 11.15
N LYS A 335 16.25 -12.42 11.80
CA LYS A 335 17.44 -12.57 12.67
C LYS A 335 17.17 -13.44 13.90
N GLU A 336 15.95 -13.38 14.43
CA GLU A 336 15.50 -14.18 15.57
C GLU A 336 15.08 -15.61 15.17
N GLY A 337 15.03 -15.92 13.88
CA GLY A 337 14.64 -17.25 13.38
C GLY A 337 13.12 -17.48 13.28
N CYS A 338 12.30 -16.47 13.55
CA CYS A 338 10.83 -16.57 13.53
C CYS A 338 10.24 -16.41 12.12
N TYR A 339 10.85 -15.60 11.25
CA TYR A 339 10.30 -15.26 9.93
C TYR A 339 11.29 -15.65 8.82
N LEU A 340 11.38 -16.95 8.56
CA LEU A 340 12.36 -17.53 7.64
C LEU A 340 11.78 -17.87 6.27
N TYR A 341 10.57 -18.46 6.25
CA TYR A 341 10.01 -19.05 5.03
C TYR A 341 8.70 -18.34 4.67
N PRO A 342 8.75 -17.26 3.86
CA PRO A 342 7.56 -16.51 3.51
C PRO A 342 6.62 -17.40 2.69
N ASP A 343 5.42 -17.61 3.20
CA ASP A 343 4.45 -18.54 2.62
C ASP A 343 5.02 -19.95 2.38
N GLY A 344 5.90 -20.40 3.28
CA GLY A 344 6.57 -21.70 3.22
C GLY A 344 7.66 -21.83 2.15
N ARG A 345 8.03 -20.74 1.46
CA ARG A 345 9.07 -20.73 0.41
C ARG A 345 10.48 -20.70 0.99
N ASP A 346 11.44 -21.26 0.25
CA ASP A 346 12.86 -21.32 0.66
C ASP A 346 13.56 -19.96 0.60
N VAL A 347 13.12 -19.08 -0.30
CA VAL A 347 13.75 -17.78 -0.55
C VAL A 347 13.00 -16.69 0.22
N ASN A 348 13.69 -16.07 1.18
CA ASN A 348 13.21 -14.90 1.89
C ASN A 348 13.78 -13.62 1.27
N PRO A 349 12.95 -12.65 0.82
CA PRO A 349 13.45 -11.40 0.27
C PRO A 349 14.28 -10.61 1.26
N ASP A 350 15.38 -10.01 0.80
CA ASP A 350 16.18 -9.10 1.62
C ASP A 350 15.57 -7.68 1.64
N LEU A 351 15.01 -7.33 2.78
CA LEU A 351 14.41 -6.01 3.02
C LEU A 351 15.41 -5.00 3.60
N SER A 352 16.70 -5.37 3.78
CA SER A 352 17.73 -4.47 4.34
C SER A 352 17.89 -3.17 3.55
N SER A 353 17.59 -3.21 2.24
CA SER A 353 17.62 -2.04 1.37
C SER A 353 16.58 -0.96 1.70
N LEU A 354 15.52 -1.31 2.45
CA LEU A 354 14.48 -0.40 2.94
C LEU A 354 14.85 0.28 4.26
N CYS A 355 15.86 -0.24 4.98
CA CYS A 355 16.41 0.48 6.10
C CYS A 355 17.06 1.76 5.58
N GLU A 356 16.46 2.91 5.87
CA GLU A 356 17.18 4.17 5.70
C GLU A 356 18.49 4.06 6.48
N PRO A 357 19.65 4.47 5.91
CA PRO A 357 20.85 4.57 6.69
C PRO A 357 20.56 5.55 7.83
N ALA A 358 20.48 5.04 9.05
CA ALA A 358 20.22 5.79 10.28
C ALA A 358 20.96 7.13 10.19
N GLN A 359 20.22 8.25 10.18
CA GLN A 359 20.68 9.63 10.06
C GLN A 359 22.20 9.74 9.92
N LYS A 360 22.70 9.60 8.68
CA LYS A 360 24.12 9.88 8.41
C LYS A 360 24.41 11.27 8.95
N GLY A 361 25.44 11.43 9.79
CA GLY A 361 25.85 12.73 10.29
C GLY A 361 26.03 13.68 9.09
N LYS A 362 25.23 14.75 9.01
CA LYS A 362 25.32 15.71 7.91
C LYS A 362 26.57 16.54 8.09
N VAL A 363 27.47 16.50 7.12
CA VAL A 363 28.62 17.40 7.07
C VAL A 363 28.27 18.52 6.09
N LYS A 364 28.03 19.71 6.63
CA LYS A 364 27.87 20.92 5.81
C LYS A 364 29.24 21.42 5.38
N VAL A 365 29.39 21.72 4.09
CA VAL A 365 30.58 22.33 3.52
C VAL A 365 30.53 23.83 3.79
N THR A 366 31.60 24.40 4.35
CA THR A 366 31.68 25.86 4.54
C THR A 366 32.00 26.56 3.21
N GLU A 367 31.67 27.84 3.11
CA GLU A 367 31.95 28.66 1.92
C GLU A 367 33.46 28.65 1.58
N GLU A 368 34.31 28.88 2.59
CA GLU A 368 35.78 28.81 2.47
C GLU A 368 36.28 27.44 1.94
N GLN A 369 35.65 26.34 2.37
CA GLN A 369 35.99 25.01 1.89
C GLN A 369 35.58 24.83 0.43
N TYR A 370 34.41 25.33 0.04
CA TYR A 370 33.93 25.26 -1.34
C TYR A 370 34.84 26.03 -2.30
N GLU A 371 35.18 27.27 -1.98
CA GLU A 371 36.05 28.14 -2.80
C GLU A 371 37.41 27.49 -3.09
N LEU A 372 38.06 26.93 -2.07
CA LEU A 372 39.35 26.23 -2.22
C LEU A 372 39.29 25.06 -3.21
N TYR A 373 38.19 24.29 -3.21
CA TYR A 373 38.05 23.15 -4.12
C TYR A 373 37.71 23.58 -5.55
N CYS A 374 36.96 24.68 -5.73
CA CYS A 374 36.68 25.26 -7.04
C CYS A 374 37.95 25.74 -7.76
N GLU A 375 38.88 26.37 -7.05
CA GLU A 375 40.16 26.85 -7.61
C GLU A 375 41.03 25.73 -8.23
N ILE A 376 40.93 24.51 -7.68
CA ILE A 376 41.70 23.35 -8.13
C ILE A 376 40.91 22.41 -9.06
N GLY A 377 39.76 22.85 -9.57
CA GLY A 377 38.93 22.06 -10.48
C GLY A 377 38.35 20.79 -9.85
N SER A 378 38.06 20.81 -8.54
CA SER A 378 37.58 19.65 -7.78
C SER A 378 36.38 20.03 -6.92
N THR A 379 35.70 19.05 -6.31
CA THR A 379 34.56 19.31 -5.42
C THR A 379 34.82 18.76 -4.01
N PHE A 380 34.28 19.38 -2.96
CA PHE A 380 34.50 18.91 -1.59
C PHE A 380 33.97 17.48 -1.39
N GLN A 381 32.86 17.15 -2.05
CA GLN A 381 32.13 15.89 -1.97
C GLN A 381 33.01 14.74 -2.47
N LEU A 382 33.79 14.96 -3.53
CA LEU A 382 34.59 13.93 -4.17
C LEU A 382 35.72 13.41 -3.25
N CYS A 383 35.80 12.09 -3.10
CA CYS A 383 36.86 11.40 -2.38
C CYS A 383 38.22 11.67 -3.02
N LYS A 384 39.20 12.16 -2.25
CA LYS A 384 40.52 12.55 -2.77
C LYS A 384 41.49 11.40 -2.98
N ILE A 385 41.07 10.17 -2.70
CA ILE A 385 41.84 8.96 -2.96
C ILE A 385 41.53 8.41 -4.35
N CYS A 386 40.24 8.28 -4.70
CA CYS A 386 39.83 7.76 -6.03
C CYS A 386 39.44 8.84 -7.03
N ALA A 387 39.08 10.04 -6.59
CA ALA A 387 38.55 11.11 -7.44
C ALA A 387 37.33 10.70 -8.31
N GLU A 388 36.62 9.63 -7.95
CA GLU A 388 35.49 9.09 -8.72
C GLU A 388 34.18 9.08 -7.94
N ARG A 389 34.24 8.99 -6.60
CA ARG A 389 33.08 8.76 -5.73
C ARG A 389 33.01 9.80 -4.64
N ASP A 390 31.81 10.11 -4.18
CA ASP A 390 31.60 11.01 -3.05
C ASP A 390 32.03 10.38 -1.71
N LYS A 391 32.44 11.24 -0.78
CA LYS A 391 32.78 10.92 0.59
C LYS A 391 31.49 10.52 1.33
N ASP A 392 31.48 9.31 1.87
CA ASP A 392 30.33 8.73 2.59
C ASP A 392 30.71 8.20 3.99
N THR A 393 31.99 8.34 4.37
CA THR A 393 32.57 7.75 5.57
C THR A 393 33.50 8.75 6.27
N LYS A 394 33.30 8.94 7.57
CA LYS A 394 34.13 9.73 8.48
C LYS A 394 34.89 8.80 9.43
N ILE A 395 36.20 8.95 9.52
CA ILE A 395 37.07 8.16 10.41
C ILE A 395 37.11 8.81 11.80
N GLN A 396 36.99 8.01 12.86
CA GLN A 396 37.16 8.44 14.25
C GLN A 396 38.49 7.92 14.82
N PRO A 397 39.26 8.73 15.58
CA PRO A 397 38.92 10.08 16.06
C PRO A 397 39.34 11.24 15.13
N CYS A 398 40.08 10.97 14.05
CA CYS A 398 40.74 12.03 13.27
C CYS A 398 39.81 12.89 12.40
N GLY A 399 38.57 12.45 12.17
CA GLY A 399 37.55 13.19 11.42
C GLY A 399 37.70 13.19 9.89
N HIS A 400 38.72 12.51 9.33
CA HIS A 400 38.94 12.50 7.89
C HIS A 400 37.80 11.82 7.12
N LEU A 401 37.50 12.37 5.94
CA LEU A 401 36.40 11.98 5.07
C LEU A 401 36.89 11.31 3.79
N LEU A 402 36.30 10.17 3.45
CA LEU A 402 36.57 9.40 2.22
C LEU A 402 35.37 8.52 1.86
N CYS A 403 35.42 7.89 0.69
CA CYS A 403 34.43 6.88 0.32
C CYS A 403 34.76 5.51 0.95
N ARG A 404 33.72 4.75 1.29
CA ARG A 404 33.81 3.43 1.92
C ARG A 404 34.66 2.45 1.10
N PRO A 405 34.57 2.39 -0.24
CA PRO A 405 35.42 1.50 -1.04
C PRO A 405 36.92 1.77 -0.85
N CYS A 406 37.34 3.04 -0.82
CA CYS A 406 38.75 3.39 -0.59
C CYS A 406 39.21 3.02 0.82
N LEU A 407 38.36 3.20 1.83
CA LEU A 407 38.69 2.78 3.19
C LEU A 407 38.85 1.26 3.30
N THR A 408 37.91 0.50 2.74
CA THR A 408 37.96 -0.97 2.75
C THR A 408 39.17 -1.49 1.97
N GLY A 409 39.52 -0.88 0.84
CA GLY A 409 40.72 -1.22 0.08
C GLY A 409 42.01 -0.96 0.88
N TRP A 410 42.07 0.16 1.59
CA TRP A 410 43.21 0.50 2.45
C TRP A 410 43.36 -0.47 3.62
N GLN A 411 42.27 -0.81 4.32
CA GLN A 411 42.31 -1.72 5.47
C GLN A 411 42.81 -3.13 5.10
N LYS A 412 42.58 -3.57 3.86
CA LYS A 412 43.08 -4.85 3.35
C LYS A 412 44.58 -4.85 3.04
N THR A 413 45.18 -3.68 2.79
CA THR A 413 46.55 -3.56 2.27
C THR A 413 47.55 -2.97 3.28
N ALA A 414 47.12 -2.01 4.11
CA ALA A 414 48.00 -1.22 4.98
C ALA A 414 47.53 -1.14 6.44
N GLY A 415 46.62 -2.03 6.86
CA GLY A 415 46.20 -2.19 8.26
C GLY A 415 45.09 -1.22 8.73
N HIS A 416 44.86 -1.18 10.05
CA HIS A 416 43.73 -0.48 10.68
C HIS A 416 44.01 1.02 10.97
N THR A 417 44.64 1.73 10.02
CA THR A 417 45.05 3.13 10.16
C THR A 417 44.40 4.05 9.13
N CYS A 418 44.31 5.36 9.42
CA CYS A 418 43.73 6.36 8.54
C CYS A 418 44.58 6.58 7.26
N PRO A 419 43.97 6.59 6.05
CA PRO A 419 44.69 6.84 4.80
C PRO A 419 45.31 8.24 4.66
N TYR A 420 44.88 9.22 5.46
CA TYR A 420 45.41 10.59 5.40
C TYR A 420 46.45 10.85 6.50
N CYS A 421 46.12 10.59 7.76
CA CYS A 421 46.98 10.93 8.90
C CYS A 421 47.66 9.74 9.59
N ARG A 422 47.42 8.50 9.12
CA ARG A 422 47.97 7.26 9.69
C ARG A 422 47.61 6.97 11.15
N CYS A 423 46.74 7.76 11.79
CA CYS A 423 46.21 7.46 13.12
C CYS A 423 45.38 6.17 13.13
N ASP A 424 45.38 5.45 14.25
CA ASP A 424 44.55 4.25 14.43
C ASP A 424 43.07 4.59 14.33
N ILE A 425 42.36 3.81 13.50
CA ILE A 425 40.92 3.92 13.36
C ILE A 425 40.29 3.30 14.61
N ARG A 426 39.51 4.06 15.37
CA ARG A 426 38.73 3.53 16.52
C ARG A 426 37.28 3.27 16.16
N GLY A 427 36.80 3.88 15.08
CA GLY A 427 35.46 3.69 14.54
C GLY A 427 35.28 4.44 13.23
N THR A 428 34.18 4.14 12.55
CA THR A 428 33.78 4.82 11.30
C THR A 428 32.32 5.20 11.39
N GLU A 429 32.01 6.43 10.99
CA GLU A 429 30.66 6.97 10.94
C GLU A 429 30.26 7.16 9.47
N SER A 430 29.07 6.71 9.07
CA SER A 430 28.58 7.02 7.72
C SER A 430 28.02 8.44 7.71
N VAL A 431 28.46 9.23 6.74
CA VAL A 431 28.11 10.65 6.62
C VAL A 431 27.56 10.94 5.22
N LEU A 432 26.78 12.01 5.12
CA LEU A 432 26.39 12.61 3.85
C LEU A 432 27.00 14.00 3.80
N VAL A 433 27.77 14.27 2.74
CA VAL A 433 28.35 15.59 2.51
C VAL A 433 27.41 16.37 1.60
N GLU A 434 26.75 17.37 2.15
CA GLU A 434 25.79 18.19 1.40
C GLU A 434 26.53 19.21 0.52
N PRO A 435 26.15 19.38 -0.76
CA PRO A 435 26.70 20.44 -1.58
C PRO A 435 26.42 21.83 -1.02
N TYR A 436 27.43 22.69 -1.10
CA TYR A 436 27.23 24.11 -0.87
C TYR A 436 26.37 24.66 -2.02
N LEU A 437 25.19 25.13 -1.68
CA LEU A 437 24.29 25.85 -2.58
C LEU A 437 24.38 27.33 -2.20
N PRO A 438 24.92 28.20 -3.07
CA PRO A 438 24.79 29.64 -2.88
C PRO A 438 23.31 30.00 -2.96
N ASP A 439 22.81 30.74 -1.98
CA ASP A 439 21.42 31.19 -1.93
C ASP A 439 21.12 32.04 -3.18
N GLY A 440 20.36 31.51 -4.15
CA GLY A 440 19.93 32.31 -5.31
C GLY A 440 19.67 31.66 -6.66
N SER A 441 19.75 30.34 -6.84
CA SER A 441 19.57 29.75 -8.19
C SER A 441 18.40 28.76 -8.29
N ARG A 442 17.18 29.30 -8.30
CA ARG A 442 15.95 28.62 -8.74
C ARG A 442 15.92 28.59 -10.27
N TRP A 443 16.38 27.50 -10.88
CA TRP A 443 16.28 27.31 -12.34
C TRP A 443 14.99 26.57 -12.66
N ASP A 444 13.96 27.36 -13.01
CA ASP A 444 12.75 26.92 -13.71
C ASP A 444 13.13 26.31 -15.07
N PHE A 445 12.77 25.05 -15.32
CA PHE A 445 12.69 24.50 -16.68
C PHE A 445 11.22 24.16 -16.98
N LYS A 446 10.55 25.13 -17.59
CA LYS A 446 9.33 24.91 -18.38
C LYS A 446 9.75 24.34 -19.74
N GLY A 447 9.26 23.15 -20.08
CA GLY A 447 9.26 22.62 -21.44
C GLY A 447 7.82 22.31 -21.84
N ASN A 448 7.33 23.07 -22.83
CA ASN A 448 6.03 22.99 -23.47
C ASN A 448 6.16 22.02 -24.65
N GLU A 449 5.20 21.12 -24.90
CA GLU A 449 4.81 20.70 -26.25
C GLU A 449 3.48 19.94 -26.26
N ASP A 450 2.63 20.36 -27.20
CA ASP A 450 1.23 20.04 -27.44
C ASP A 450 1.05 18.82 -28.38
N GLY A 451 -0.19 18.32 -28.46
CA GLY A 451 -0.73 17.47 -29.54
C GLY A 451 -1.08 16.04 -29.11
N GLU A 452 -2.20 15.40 -29.47
CA GLU A 452 -3.43 15.74 -30.20
C GLU A 452 -4.38 14.54 -29.96
N ASP A 453 -5.70 14.79 -29.92
CA ASP A 453 -6.74 13.78 -29.69
C ASP A 453 -6.99 12.90 -30.94
N GLU A 454 -7.19 11.59 -30.74
CA GLU A 454 -8.01 10.75 -31.63
C GLU A 454 -8.84 9.75 -30.79
N ASP A 455 -10.17 9.92 -30.84
CA ASP A 455 -11.18 8.96 -30.43
C ASP A 455 -11.38 7.89 -31.52
N HIS A 456 -11.58 6.62 -31.15
CA HIS A 456 -12.71 5.77 -31.63
C HIS A 456 -12.74 4.40 -30.91
N GLU A 457 -13.87 4.18 -30.24
CA GLU A 457 -14.74 2.99 -30.09
C GLU A 457 -14.19 1.54 -30.07
N ASP A 458 -14.65 0.83 -29.03
CA ASP A 458 -14.99 -0.59 -28.87
C ASP A 458 -14.06 -1.66 -29.47
N HIS A 459 -13.58 -2.59 -28.62
CA HIS A 459 -13.86 -4.03 -28.75
C HIS A 459 -13.15 -4.86 -27.65
N GLU A 460 -13.88 -5.86 -27.20
CA GLU A 460 -13.40 -7.07 -26.54
C GLU A 460 -12.15 -7.64 -27.23
N ASP A 461 -11.20 -8.17 -26.44
CA ASP A 461 -10.14 -9.16 -26.81
C ASP A 461 -8.74 -8.93 -26.18
N ILE A 462 -8.67 -8.40 -24.96
CA ILE A 462 -7.40 -8.29 -24.20
C ILE A 462 -6.84 -9.66 -23.78
N GLU A 463 -7.66 -10.72 -23.74
CA GLU A 463 -7.19 -12.07 -23.40
C GLU A 463 -6.46 -12.77 -24.57
N LEU A 464 -6.77 -12.40 -25.82
CA LEU A 464 -6.15 -12.99 -27.01
C LEU A 464 -4.80 -12.34 -27.36
N LEU A 465 -4.67 -11.02 -27.18
CA LEU A 465 -3.43 -10.26 -27.43
C LEU A 465 -2.26 -10.65 -26.52
N VAL A 466 -2.56 -11.13 -25.30
CA VAL A 466 -1.55 -11.63 -24.35
C VAL A 466 -0.99 -12.99 -24.79
N LYS A 467 -1.76 -13.80 -25.54
CA LYS A 467 -1.28 -15.06 -26.12
C LYS A 467 -0.35 -14.82 -27.32
N GLU A 468 -0.61 -13.80 -28.13
CA GLU A 468 0.18 -13.52 -29.34
C GLU A 468 1.53 -12.84 -29.01
N MET A 469 1.55 -11.95 -28.00
CA MET A 469 2.80 -11.35 -27.48
C MET A 469 3.74 -12.35 -26.80
N ALA A 470 3.20 -13.46 -26.27
CA ALA A 470 4.00 -14.56 -25.74
C ALA A 470 4.61 -15.46 -26.84
N ALA A 471 4.00 -15.50 -28.03
CA ALA A 471 4.53 -16.24 -29.18
C ALA A 471 5.61 -15.46 -29.93
N LEU A 472 5.54 -14.13 -29.97
CA LEU A 472 6.50 -13.27 -30.69
C LEU A 472 7.81 -12.98 -29.92
N ARG A 473 7.88 -13.25 -28.61
CA ARG A 473 9.15 -13.21 -27.85
C ARG A 473 9.99 -14.48 -27.93
N LYS A 474 9.54 -15.51 -28.68
CA LYS A 474 10.29 -16.77 -28.88
C LYS A 474 11.12 -16.81 -30.17
N VAL A 475 11.23 -15.70 -30.90
CA VAL A 475 12.08 -15.61 -32.10
C VAL A 475 13.05 -14.44 -31.96
N CYS A 476 14.03 -14.59 -31.06
CA CYS A 476 15.32 -13.89 -31.11
C CYS A 476 16.24 -14.47 -30.02
N GLU A 477 16.72 -15.70 -30.23
CA GLU A 477 18.04 -16.10 -29.70
C GLU A 477 19.02 -16.19 -30.87
N PRO A 478 20.22 -15.61 -30.76
CA PRO A 478 21.24 -15.68 -31.79
C PRO A 478 21.81 -17.10 -31.90
N GLY A 479 21.80 -17.64 -33.12
CA GLY A 479 22.34 -18.95 -33.43
C GLY A 479 23.82 -19.07 -33.05
N THR A 480 24.13 -19.98 -32.13
CA THR A 480 25.47 -20.53 -31.98
C THR A 480 25.75 -21.43 -33.19
N GLY A 481 26.76 -21.01 -33.96
CA GLY A 481 27.21 -21.66 -35.18
C GLY A 481 27.56 -23.12 -35.02
N GLY A 482 27.24 -23.89 -36.05
CA GLY A 482 27.75 -25.23 -36.26
C GLY A 482 29.24 -25.23 -36.61
N ASN A 483 29.92 -26.26 -36.14
CA ASN A 483 31.03 -26.92 -36.81
C ASN A 483 30.67 -28.42 -36.76
N LEU A 484 30.32 -29.08 -37.86
CA LEU A 484 31.25 -29.74 -38.79
C LEU A 484 32.35 -30.50 -38.03
N TYR A 485 32.24 -31.82 -37.93
CA TYR A 485 32.92 -32.79 -38.81
C TYR A 485 32.63 -34.23 -38.31
N LEU A 486 32.14 -35.06 -39.25
CA LEU A 486 32.04 -36.53 -39.29
C LEU A 486 31.29 -37.29 -38.20
#